data_AF-A0A5A7N7I9-F1
#
_entry.id   AF-A0A5A7N7I9-F1
#
_cell.length_a   1.000
_cell.length_b   1.000
_cell.length_c   1.000
_cell.angle_alpha   90.00
_cell.angle_beta   90.00
_cell.angle_gamma   90.00
#
_symmetry.space_group_name_H-M   'P 1'
#
loop_
_entity.id
_entity.type
_entity.pdbx_description
1 polymer ?
#
loop_
_entity_poly.entity_id
_entity_poly.type
_entity_poly.pdbx_seq_one_letter_code
_entity_poly.pdbx_strand_id
1 'polypeptide(L)'
;MEFAIAFPIIIGLTMGIVEIGHISFANATLEGAVREASRRGVTGFVPVDGSRESYVRSRVLDMMENFTLVGPVVIETKVYESFADIGKPEPFSDDNANDVYDSGECFTDINQNGQWDADMGASGLGGSGAIVVYDAQIQLKLITPAFAFMTGSDKGAIGLQASTAVRNEPYNLLEEDSSTGGAILCS
;
A
#
# COMPACT_ATOMS: atom_id res chain seq x y z
N MET A 1 49.40 7.67 15.50
CA MET A 1 48.22 8.43 15.99
C MET A 1 47.11 8.45 14.95
N GLU A 2 47.40 8.17 13.67
CA GLU A 2 46.42 8.14 12.57
C GLU A 2 45.35 7.04 12.72
N PHE A 3 45.70 5.88 13.27
CA PHE A 3 44.74 4.78 13.47
C PHE A 3 43.59 5.14 14.42
N ALA A 4 43.86 5.96 15.44
CA ALA A 4 42.83 6.39 16.40
C ALA A 4 41.76 7.29 15.75
N ILE A 5 42.10 7.98 14.66
CA ILE A 5 41.19 8.84 13.90
C ILE A 5 40.53 8.06 12.76
N ALA A 6 41.28 7.20 12.07
CA ALA A 6 40.76 6.42 10.95
C ALA A 6 39.76 5.33 11.38
N PHE A 7 39.99 4.69 12.52
CA PHE A 7 39.16 3.59 13.02
C PHE A 7 37.67 3.94 13.20
N PRO A 8 37.28 5.02 13.91
CA PRO A 8 35.86 5.37 14.06
C PRO A 8 35.18 5.72 12.73
N ILE A 9 35.91 6.29 11.77
CA ILE A 9 35.39 6.62 10.44
C ILE A 9 35.08 5.33 9.67
N ILE A 10 35.99 4.37 9.67
CA ILE A 10 35.82 3.09 8.98
C ILE A 10 34.65 2.31 9.60
N ILE A 11 34.57 2.24 10.94
CA ILE A 11 33.45 1.57 11.61
C ILE A 11 32.12 2.25 11.29
N GLY A 12 32.06 3.58 11.35
CA GLY A 12 30.85 4.33 10.99
C GLY A 12 30.41 4.06 9.55
N LEU A 13 31.35 4.04 8.60
CA LEU A 13 31.07 3.71 7.20
C LEU A 13 30.54 2.28 7.05
N THR A 14 31.16 1.29 7.72
CA THR A 14 30.70 -0.10 7.65
C THR A 14 29.30 -0.27 8.24
N MET A 15 29.01 0.37 9.37
CA MET A 15 27.68 0.39 9.98
C MET A 15 26.64 1.01 9.04
N GLY A 16 26.98 2.14 8.41
CA GLY A 16 26.11 2.79 7.42
C GLY A 16 25.81 1.89 6.22
N ILE A 17 26.82 1.20 5.68
CA ILE A 17 26.63 0.24 4.57
C ILE A 17 25.71 -0.91 4.98
N VAL A 18 25.94 -1.48 6.17
CA VAL A 18 25.11 -2.59 6.69
C VAL A 18 23.67 -2.12 6.90
N GLU A 19 23.45 -0.93 7.43
CA GLU A 19 22.11 -0.39 7.65
C GLU A 19 21.35 -0.17 6.33
N ILE A 20 22.00 0.47 5.34
CA ILE A 20 21.38 0.67 4.02
C ILE A 20 21.09 -0.67 3.35
N GLY A 21 22.00 -1.65 3.49
CA GLY A 21 21.77 -3.02 3.01
C GLY A 21 20.57 -3.68 3.68
N HIS A 22 20.42 -3.53 5.00
CA HIS A 22 19.29 -4.06 5.75
C HIS A 22 17.96 -3.43 5.30
N ILE A 23 17.92 -2.10 5.15
CA ILE A 23 16.74 -1.37 4.68
C ILE A 23 16.37 -1.81 3.25
N SER A 24 17.35 -1.87 2.35
CA SER A 24 17.13 -2.30 0.96
C SER A 24 16.63 -3.74 0.89
N PHE A 25 17.15 -4.63 1.74
CA PHE A 25 16.73 -6.02 1.80
C PHE A 25 15.29 -6.16 2.35
N ALA A 26 14.95 -5.38 3.38
CA ALA A 26 13.59 -5.31 3.90
C ALA A 26 12.60 -4.80 2.84
N ASN A 27 12.97 -3.75 2.10
CA ASN A 27 12.13 -3.19 1.05
C ASN A 27 11.88 -4.19 -0.09
N ALA A 28 12.94 -4.86 -0.58
CA ALA A 28 12.81 -5.89 -1.60
C ALA A 28 11.96 -7.08 -1.13
N THR A 29 12.08 -7.45 0.16
CA THR A 29 11.24 -8.51 0.75
C THR A 29 9.78 -8.10 0.82
N LEU A 30 9.50 -6.85 1.22
CA LEU A 30 8.15 -6.29 1.27
C LEU A 30 7.50 -6.24 -0.12
N GLU A 31 8.22 -5.76 -1.14
CA GLU A 31 7.77 -5.77 -2.54
C GLU A 31 7.45 -7.20 -3.02
N GLY A 32 8.35 -8.15 -2.73
CA GLY A 32 8.14 -9.57 -3.03
C GLY A 32 6.90 -10.13 -2.34
N ALA A 33 6.67 -9.75 -1.08
CA ALA A 33 5.54 -10.20 -0.30
C ALA A 33 4.21 -9.67 -0.83
N VAL A 34 4.15 -8.38 -1.16
CA VAL A 34 2.98 -7.75 -1.77
C VAL A 34 2.68 -8.38 -3.14
N ARG A 35 3.70 -8.67 -3.94
CA ARG A 35 3.54 -9.34 -5.25
C ARG A 35 3.06 -10.79 -5.13
N GLU A 36 3.55 -11.55 -4.16
CA GLU A 36 3.09 -12.92 -3.93
C GLU A 36 1.65 -12.93 -3.40
N ALA A 37 1.33 -12.02 -2.48
CA ALA A 37 0.00 -11.88 -1.93
C ALA A 37 -1.03 -11.46 -2.99
N SER A 38 -0.65 -10.55 -3.90
CA SER A 38 -1.51 -10.15 -5.02
C SER A 38 -1.75 -11.29 -6.00
N ARG A 39 -0.73 -12.10 -6.34
CA ARG A 39 -0.88 -13.29 -7.21
C ARG A 39 -1.92 -14.28 -6.67
N ARG A 40 -1.96 -14.48 -5.36
CA ARG A 40 -2.95 -15.35 -4.70
C ARG A 40 -4.33 -14.69 -4.63
N GLY A 41 -4.36 -13.38 -4.44
CA GLY A 41 -5.59 -12.59 -4.48
C GLY A 41 -6.28 -12.67 -5.84
N VAL A 42 -5.51 -12.63 -6.92
CA VAL A 42 -5.99 -12.64 -8.31
C VAL A 42 -6.91 -13.81 -8.65
N THR A 43 -6.82 -14.97 -7.98
CA THR A 43 -7.65 -16.14 -8.28
C THR A 43 -8.92 -16.24 -7.42
N GLY A 44 -9.22 -15.23 -6.60
CA GLY A 44 -10.37 -15.27 -5.68
C GLY A 44 -10.26 -16.33 -4.58
N PHE A 45 -9.04 -16.80 -4.26
CA PHE A 45 -8.85 -17.84 -3.25
C PHE A 45 -9.24 -17.33 -1.86
N VAL A 46 -10.21 -17.98 -1.22
CA VAL A 46 -10.59 -17.75 0.17
C VAL A 46 -10.18 -18.99 0.99
N PRO A 47 -9.36 -18.85 2.04
CA PRO A 47 -9.05 -19.97 2.93
C PRO A 47 -10.30 -20.51 3.62
N VAL A 48 -10.27 -21.79 4.00
CA VAL A 48 -11.39 -22.46 4.70
C VAL A 48 -11.77 -21.77 6.02
N ASP A 49 -10.79 -21.13 6.69
CA ASP A 49 -10.94 -20.57 8.04
C ASP A 49 -10.70 -19.05 8.13
N GLY A 50 -11.00 -18.27 7.09
CA GLY A 50 -10.83 -16.82 7.15
C GLY A 50 -11.22 -16.07 5.89
N SER A 51 -10.97 -14.77 5.87
CA SER A 51 -11.19 -13.93 4.70
C SER A 51 -9.97 -13.91 3.76
N ARG A 52 -10.19 -13.55 2.50
CA ARG A 52 -9.11 -13.38 1.49
C ARG A 52 -8.11 -12.30 1.95
N GLU A 53 -8.60 -11.25 2.61
CA GLU A 53 -7.81 -10.17 3.20
C GLU A 53 -6.91 -10.69 4.33
N SER A 54 -7.45 -11.51 5.24
CA SER A 54 -6.68 -12.12 6.34
C SER A 54 -5.55 -13.01 5.81
N TYR A 55 -5.82 -13.76 4.74
CA TYR A 55 -4.80 -14.57 4.06
C TYR A 55 -3.66 -13.72 3.49
N VAL A 56 -4.00 -12.72 2.68
CA VAL A 56 -3.05 -11.77 2.08
C VAL A 56 -2.20 -11.16 3.18
N ARG A 57 -2.82 -10.73 4.29
CA ARG A 57 -2.13 -10.16 5.44
C ARG A 57 -1.17 -11.14 6.11
N SER A 58 -1.60 -12.37 6.35
CA SER A 58 -0.75 -13.38 6.96
C SER A 58 0.50 -13.67 6.13
N ARG A 59 0.41 -13.61 4.79
CA ARG A 59 1.54 -13.86 3.90
C ARG A 59 2.59 -12.75 3.96
N VAL A 60 2.17 -11.50 4.03
CA VAL A 60 3.10 -10.38 4.20
C VAL A 60 3.79 -10.48 5.57
N LEU A 61 3.05 -10.82 6.62
CA LEU A 61 3.62 -11.02 7.96
C LEU A 61 4.65 -12.17 8.00
N ASP A 62 4.34 -13.31 7.38
CA ASP A 62 5.19 -14.49 7.28
C ASP A 62 6.52 -14.18 6.57
N MET A 63 6.45 -13.48 5.43
CA MET A 63 7.65 -13.10 4.68
C MET A 63 8.50 -12.05 5.41
N MET A 64 7.88 -11.22 6.26
CA MET A 64 8.55 -10.18 7.03
C MET A 64 8.98 -10.63 8.44
N GLU A 65 8.77 -11.90 8.82
CA GLU A 65 9.02 -12.41 10.18
C GLU A 65 10.48 -12.21 10.65
N ASN A 66 11.43 -12.26 9.72
CA ASN A 66 12.85 -12.07 10.02
C ASN A 66 13.26 -10.62 10.27
N PHE A 67 12.33 -9.66 10.15
CA PHE A 67 12.58 -8.24 10.39
C PHE A 67 11.94 -7.79 11.70
N THR A 68 12.64 -6.93 12.43
CA THR A 68 12.06 -6.29 13.61
C THR A 68 11.22 -5.10 13.18
N LEU A 69 9.91 -5.17 13.40
CA LEU A 69 8.96 -4.11 13.06
C LEU A 69 8.49 -3.35 14.30
N VAL A 70 8.23 -2.05 14.15
CA VAL A 70 7.72 -1.18 15.22
C VAL A 70 6.26 -0.85 14.97
N GLY A 71 5.36 -1.59 15.61
CA GLY A 71 3.92 -1.40 15.44
C GLY A 71 3.32 -2.35 14.39
N PRO A 72 2.06 -2.12 13.98
CA PRO A 72 1.35 -3.05 13.11
C PRO A 72 1.82 -2.94 11.66
N VAL A 73 1.78 -4.07 10.95
CA VAL A 73 1.79 -4.08 9.49
C VAL A 73 0.41 -3.65 9.02
N VAL A 74 0.37 -2.56 8.26
CA VAL A 74 -0.86 -2.00 7.65
C VAL A 74 -0.90 -2.48 6.21
N ILE A 75 -2.03 -3.09 5.83
CA ILE A 75 -2.26 -3.52 4.45
C ILE A 75 -3.63 -3.00 4.06
N GLU A 76 -3.64 -2.21 3.00
CA GLU A 76 -4.83 -1.62 2.42
C GLU A 76 -5.02 -2.14 1.02
N THR A 77 -6.29 -2.32 0.64
CA THR A 77 -6.64 -2.77 -0.70
C THR A 77 -7.71 -1.88 -1.27
N LYS A 78 -7.43 -1.34 -2.46
CA LYS A 78 -8.32 -0.43 -3.17
C LYS A 78 -8.71 -1.02 -4.52
N VAL A 79 -9.98 -0.96 -4.85
CA VAL A 79 -10.56 -1.50 -6.08
C VAL A 79 -10.84 -0.35 -7.05
N TYR A 80 -10.48 -0.55 -8.31
CA TYR A 80 -10.64 0.40 -9.41
C TYR A 80 -11.28 -0.27 -10.64
N GLU A 81 -11.95 0.52 -11.48
CA GLU A 81 -12.49 0.06 -12.77
C GLU A 81 -11.38 -0.07 -13.83
N SER A 82 -10.45 0.88 -13.87
CA SER A 82 -9.33 0.92 -14.81
C SER A 82 -8.00 1.20 -14.11
N PHE A 83 -6.90 0.73 -14.71
CA PHE A 83 -5.54 1.05 -14.23
C PHE A 83 -5.23 2.55 -14.35
N ALA A 84 -5.92 3.24 -15.27
CA ALA A 84 -5.76 4.67 -15.46
C ALA A 84 -6.37 5.49 -14.32
N ASP A 85 -7.21 4.89 -13.47
CA ASP A 85 -7.96 5.59 -12.43
C ASP A 85 -7.33 5.45 -11.04
N ILE A 86 -6.25 4.67 -10.94
CA ILE A 86 -5.50 4.49 -9.71
C ILE A 86 -4.99 5.85 -9.21
N GLY A 87 -5.44 6.24 -8.02
CA GLY A 87 -5.06 7.48 -7.35
C GLY A 87 -5.70 8.75 -7.93
N LYS A 88 -6.71 8.63 -8.79
CA LYS A 88 -7.48 9.78 -9.27
C LYS A 88 -8.63 10.12 -8.29
N PRO A 89 -8.97 11.41 -8.16
CA PRO A 89 -10.14 11.83 -7.40
C PRO A 89 -11.43 11.46 -8.12
N GLU A 90 -12.51 11.40 -7.37
CA GLU A 90 -13.84 11.24 -7.95
C GLU A 90 -14.21 12.43 -8.86
N PRO A 91 -14.80 12.17 -10.04
CA PRO A 91 -15.23 13.24 -10.94
C PRO A 91 -16.30 14.12 -10.26
N PHE A 92 -16.13 15.44 -10.35
CA PHE A 92 -17.08 16.42 -9.82
C PHE A 92 -17.44 17.50 -10.86
N SER A 93 -18.58 18.16 -10.65
CA SER A 93 -19.02 19.33 -11.41
C SER A 93 -18.43 20.57 -10.76
N ASP A 94 -17.39 21.12 -11.37
CA ASP A 94 -16.79 22.37 -10.94
C ASP A 94 -17.63 23.56 -11.45
N ASP A 95 -18.64 23.92 -10.66
CA ASP A 95 -19.59 24.99 -11.02
C ASP A 95 -18.94 26.38 -10.89
N ASN A 96 -17.86 26.47 -10.13
CA ASN A 96 -17.16 27.72 -9.83
C ASN A 96 -15.82 27.89 -10.57
N ALA A 97 -15.40 26.88 -11.34
CA ALA A 97 -14.24 26.84 -12.21
C ALA A 97 -12.89 27.05 -11.48
N ASN A 98 -12.72 26.45 -10.30
CA ASN A 98 -11.49 26.55 -9.51
C ASN A 98 -10.61 25.28 -9.50
N ASP A 99 -11.00 24.24 -10.25
CA ASP A 99 -10.36 22.93 -10.35
C ASP A 99 -10.26 22.15 -9.01
N VAL A 100 -11.09 22.48 -8.01
CA VAL A 100 -11.13 21.83 -6.69
C VAL A 100 -12.57 21.53 -6.32
N TYR A 101 -12.82 20.35 -5.72
CA TYR A 101 -14.15 20.05 -5.21
C TYR A 101 -14.51 20.99 -4.05
N ASP A 102 -15.64 21.70 -4.20
CA ASP A 102 -16.22 22.52 -3.16
C ASP A 102 -17.50 21.92 -2.56
N SER A 103 -17.76 22.25 -1.30
CA SER A 103 -18.99 21.83 -0.63
C SER A 103 -20.21 22.44 -1.34
N GLY A 104 -21.08 21.57 -1.85
CA GLY A 104 -22.27 21.95 -2.63
C GLY A 104 -22.18 21.58 -4.10
N GLU A 105 -21.00 21.18 -4.58
CA GLU A 105 -20.83 20.65 -5.93
C GLU A 105 -21.30 19.20 -6.02
N CYS A 106 -21.77 18.83 -7.21
CA CYS A 106 -22.14 17.44 -7.48
C CYS A 106 -20.89 16.61 -7.79
N PHE A 107 -20.83 15.37 -7.30
CA PHE A 107 -19.77 14.43 -7.64
C PHE A 107 -20.32 13.05 -8.00
N THR A 108 -19.54 12.29 -8.75
CA THR A 108 -19.82 10.89 -9.08
C THR A 108 -19.21 10.00 -8.00
N ASP A 109 -20.04 9.47 -7.11
CA ASP A 109 -19.64 8.57 -6.02
C ASP A 109 -19.35 7.16 -6.58
N ILE A 110 -18.09 6.92 -6.92
CA ILE A 110 -17.61 5.68 -7.53
C ILE A 110 -17.49 4.57 -6.48
N ASN A 111 -17.05 4.92 -5.26
CA ASN A 111 -16.84 3.93 -4.20
C ASN A 111 -18.07 3.70 -3.30
N GLN A 112 -19.15 4.44 -3.54
CA GLN A 112 -20.46 4.33 -2.87
C GLN A 112 -20.40 4.64 -1.37
N ASN A 113 -19.53 5.54 -0.93
CA ASN A 113 -19.40 5.93 0.47
C ASN A 113 -20.19 7.20 0.85
N GLY A 114 -20.80 7.87 -0.14
CA GLY A 114 -21.61 9.06 0.07
C GLY A 114 -20.84 10.37 0.27
N GLN A 115 -19.53 10.39 0.04
CA GLN A 115 -18.67 11.57 0.18
C GLN A 115 -17.64 11.64 -0.95
N TRP A 116 -17.27 12.85 -1.38
CA TRP A 116 -16.23 13.00 -2.39
C TRP A 116 -14.88 12.56 -1.84
N ASP A 117 -14.17 11.72 -2.59
CA ASP A 117 -12.80 11.31 -2.26
C ASP A 117 -11.75 11.81 -3.27
N ALA A 118 -10.60 12.19 -2.72
CA ALA A 118 -9.40 12.48 -3.51
C ALA A 118 -8.78 11.23 -4.16
N ASP A 119 -9.22 10.03 -3.74
CA ASP A 119 -8.90 8.75 -4.36
C ASP A 119 -10.18 7.91 -4.44
N MET A 120 -10.69 7.72 -5.65
CA MET A 120 -11.94 7.01 -5.93
C MET A 120 -11.92 5.50 -5.62
N GLY A 121 -10.77 4.96 -5.17
CA GLY A 121 -10.60 3.54 -4.92
C GLY A 121 -11.50 3.03 -3.78
N ALA A 122 -12.34 2.02 -4.07
CA ALA A 122 -13.20 1.41 -3.07
C ALA A 122 -12.44 0.40 -2.20
N SER A 123 -12.70 0.38 -0.89
CA SER A 123 -12.07 -0.60 -0.01
C SER A 123 -12.55 -2.02 -0.31
N GLY A 124 -11.59 -2.95 -0.41
CA GLY A 124 -11.88 -4.38 -0.58
C GLY A 124 -11.04 -5.02 -1.67
N LEU A 125 -11.50 -6.18 -2.13
CA LEU A 125 -10.75 -7.05 -3.06
C LEU A 125 -11.43 -7.25 -4.41
N GLY A 126 -12.57 -6.61 -4.61
CA GLY A 126 -13.31 -6.61 -5.87
C GLY A 126 -13.81 -7.98 -6.32
N GLY A 127 -14.70 -7.95 -7.31
CA GLY A 127 -15.19 -9.13 -8.00
C GLY A 127 -14.24 -9.65 -9.07
N SER A 128 -14.79 -10.53 -9.91
CA SER A 128 -14.18 -11.03 -11.14
C SER A 128 -13.79 -9.87 -12.06
N GLY A 129 -12.57 -9.88 -12.62
CA GLY A 129 -12.11 -8.85 -13.57
C GLY A 129 -11.80 -7.46 -12.99
N ALA A 130 -12.09 -7.22 -11.71
CA ALA A 130 -11.80 -5.97 -11.01
C ALA A 130 -10.29 -5.74 -10.87
N ILE A 131 -9.88 -4.46 -10.86
CA ILE A 131 -8.48 -4.09 -10.61
C ILE A 131 -8.33 -3.77 -9.14
N VAL A 132 -7.35 -4.39 -8.50
CA VAL A 132 -7.08 -4.24 -7.07
C VAL A 132 -5.65 -3.78 -6.88
N VAL A 133 -5.48 -2.68 -6.16
CA VAL A 133 -4.20 -2.19 -5.66
C VAL A 133 -4.03 -2.71 -4.24
N TYR A 134 -2.95 -3.44 -4.01
CA TYR A 134 -2.49 -3.85 -2.69
C TYR A 134 -1.40 -2.89 -2.25
N ASP A 135 -1.59 -2.22 -1.11
CA ASP A 135 -0.61 -1.32 -0.50
C ASP A 135 -0.22 -1.88 0.87
N ALA A 136 1.07 -2.07 1.12
CA ALA A 136 1.57 -2.52 2.41
C ALA A 136 2.56 -1.50 2.98
N GLN A 137 2.32 -1.14 4.24
CA GLN A 137 3.13 -0.18 4.98
C GLN A 137 3.63 -0.81 6.28
N ILE A 138 4.92 -0.66 6.53
CA ILE A 138 5.60 -1.16 7.71
C ILE A 138 6.52 -0.10 8.30
N GLN A 139 6.84 -0.27 9.57
CA GLN A 139 7.86 0.51 10.26
C GLN A 139 9.02 -0.41 10.61
N LEU A 140 10.09 -0.37 9.81
CA LEU A 140 11.27 -1.18 10.02
C LEU A 140 12.13 -0.59 11.13
N LYS A 141 12.47 -1.38 12.15
CA LYS A 141 13.42 -0.97 13.19
C LYS A 141 14.83 -0.86 12.59
N LEU A 142 15.48 0.28 12.79
CA LEU A 142 16.89 0.47 12.44
C LEU A 142 17.79 -0.34 13.39
N ILE A 143 18.85 -0.94 12.86
CA ILE A 143 19.81 -1.74 13.61
C ILE A 143 20.72 -0.84 14.45
N THR A 144 21.17 0.27 13.88
CA THR A 144 22.19 1.15 14.48
C THR A 144 21.57 2.43 15.05
N PRO A 145 21.81 2.75 16.34
CA PRO A 145 21.32 4.00 16.95
C PRO A 145 21.90 5.26 16.28
N ALA A 146 23.12 5.18 15.75
CA ALA A 146 23.77 6.29 15.07
C ALA A 146 23.02 6.69 13.79
N PHE A 147 22.52 5.72 13.02
CA PHE A 147 21.74 6.00 11.82
C PHE A 147 20.39 6.62 12.17
N ALA A 148 19.70 6.08 13.19
CA ALA A 148 18.46 6.66 13.71
C ALA A 148 18.62 8.13 14.14
N PHE A 149 19.72 8.45 14.81
CA PHE A 149 20.06 9.83 15.18
C PHE A 149 20.29 10.71 13.95
N MET A 150 21.02 10.23 12.94
CA MET A 150 21.30 10.99 11.72
C MET A 150 20.05 11.22 10.85
N THR A 151 19.12 10.26 10.79
CA THR A 151 17.89 10.38 9.99
C THR A 151 16.77 11.13 10.70
N GLY A 152 16.97 11.54 11.96
CA GLY A 152 15.92 12.15 12.78
C GLY A 152 14.76 11.18 13.08
N SER A 153 15.03 9.87 13.08
CA SER A 153 14.01 8.86 13.36
C SER A 153 13.73 8.80 14.86
N ASP A 154 12.70 9.51 15.33
CA ASP A 154 12.32 9.63 16.75
C ASP A 154 12.12 8.28 17.47
N LYS A 155 11.75 7.22 16.73
CA LYS A 155 11.53 5.87 17.28
C LYS A 155 12.61 4.85 16.89
N GLY A 156 13.67 5.30 16.23
CA GLY A 156 14.69 4.44 15.64
C GLY A 156 14.10 3.41 14.68
N ALA A 157 13.16 3.87 13.85
CA ALA A 157 12.50 3.11 12.81
C ALA A 157 12.34 3.99 11.55
N ILE A 158 12.18 3.34 10.40
CA ILE A 158 11.93 3.96 9.11
C ILE A 158 10.69 3.33 8.46
N GLY A 159 9.83 4.17 7.89
CA GLY A 159 8.66 3.71 7.15
C GLY A 159 9.06 3.13 5.80
N LEU A 160 8.59 1.93 5.49
CA LEU A 160 8.70 1.33 4.16
C LEU A 160 7.28 1.07 3.62
N GLN A 161 7.11 1.30 2.33
CA GLN A 161 5.86 1.12 1.63
C GLN A 161 6.12 0.40 0.31
N ALA A 162 5.29 -0.60 -0.01
CA ALA A 162 5.28 -1.25 -1.30
C ALA A 162 3.85 -1.44 -1.78
N SER A 163 3.63 -1.22 -3.08
CA SER A 163 2.32 -1.38 -3.68
C SER A 163 2.39 -2.16 -4.99
N THR A 164 1.31 -2.88 -5.31
CA THR A 164 1.14 -3.55 -6.60
C THR A 164 -0.31 -3.50 -7.03
N ALA A 165 -0.54 -3.22 -8.31
CA ALA A 165 -1.85 -3.33 -8.94
C ALA A 165 -1.96 -4.65 -9.70
N VAL A 166 -3.09 -5.34 -9.57
CA VAL A 166 -3.39 -6.57 -10.29
C VAL A 166 -4.84 -6.56 -10.76
N ARG A 167 -5.13 -7.28 -11.85
CA ARG A 167 -6.50 -7.54 -12.28
C ARG A 167 -6.88 -8.95 -11.83
N ASN A 168 -8.00 -9.09 -11.13
CA ASN A 168 -8.55 -10.38 -10.77
C ASN A 168 -8.88 -11.20 -12.03
N GLU A 169 -8.65 -12.50 -11.99
CA GLU A 169 -9.06 -13.39 -13.08
C GLU A 169 -10.59 -13.34 -13.27
N PRO A 170 -11.08 -13.66 -14.47
CA PRO A 170 -12.50 -13.92 -14.66
C PRO A 170 -12.88 -15.25 -13.99
N TYR A 171 -13.66 -15.20 -12.91
CA TYR A 171 -14.24 -16.38 -12.27
C TYR A 171 -15.72 -16.13 -11.98
N ASN A 172 -16.56 -17.16 -12.22
CA ASN A 172 -18.03 -17.10 -12.34
C ASN A 172 -18.52 -16.23 -13.52
N LEU A 173 -18.99 -16.90 -14.58
CA LEU A 173 -19.70 -16.30 -15.72
C LEU A 173 -21.22 -16.26 -15.48
N LEU A 174 -21.66 -15.72 -14.35
CA LEU A 174 -23.03 -15.25 -14.26
C LEU A 174 -22.93 -13.73 -14.25
N GLU A 175 -23.35 -13.15 -15.37
CA GLU A 175 -23.34 -11.72 -15.68
C GLU A 175 -23.69 -10.89 -14.45
N GLU A 176 -22.67 -10.35 -13.78
CA GLU A 176 -22.87 -9.20 -12.91
C GLU A 176 -22.86 -8.02 -13.87
N ASP A 177 -24.05 -7.46 -14.06
CA ASP A 177 -24.33 -6.29 -14.88
C ASP A 177 -23.22 -5.25 -14.65
N SER A 178 -22.50 -4.93 -15.73
CA SER A 178 -21.51 -3.86 -15.76
C SER A 178 -22.21 -2.51 -15.73
N SER A 179 -22.98 -2.25 -14.68
CA SER A 179 -23.59 -0.97 -14.39
C SER A 179 -23.23 -0.58 -12.97
N THR A 180 -22.13 0.15 -12.83
CA THR A 180 -21.92 1.02 -11.67
C THR A 180 -21.04 2.19 -12.07
N GLY A 181 -21.47 2.91 -13.10
CA GLY A 181 -21.17 4.34 -13.10
C GLY A 181 -21.70 4.89 -11.77
N GLY A 182 -20.80 5.45 -10.97
CA GLY A 182 -21.08 5.92 -9.61
C GLY A 182 -22.33 6.79 -9.55
N ALA A 183 -23.04 6.75 -8.43
CA ALA A 183 -24.22 7.59 -8.27
C ALA A 183 -23.78 9.06 -8.24
N ILE A 184 -24.44 9.92 -9.02
CA ILE A 184 -24.19 11.36 -8.92
C ILE A 184 -24.88 11.87 -7.65
N LEU A 185 -24.08 12.34 -6.69
CA LEU A 185 -24.54 12.94 -5.45
C LEU A 185 -24.34 14.45 -5.53
N CYS A 186 -25.40 15.19 -5.22
CA CYS A 186 -25.39 16.64 -5.14
C CYS A 186 -25.77 17.02 -3.70
N SER A 187 -24.93 17.83 -3.05
CA SER A 187 -25.08 18.24 -1.65
C SER A 187 -25.83 19.55 -1.50
#